data_AF-A0A0F9M570-F1
#
_entry.id   AF-A0A0F9M570-F1
#
_cell.length_a   1.000
_cell.length_b   1.000
_cell.length_c   1.000
_cell.angle_alpha   90.00
_cell.angle_beta   90.00
_cell.angle_gamma   90.00
#
_symmetry.space_group_name_H-M   'P 1'
#
loop_
_entity.id
_entity.type
_entity.pdbx_description
1 polymer ?
#
loop_
_entity_poly.entity_id
_entity_poly.type
_entity_poly.pdbx_seq_one_letter_code
_entity_poly.pdbx_strand_id
1 'polypeptide(L)' 'MKKWKCSVCGYIYDEVKEGVPFDKLPEDWTCPQCGAPKSAFNLIEGEETITRAKTSVADKIVEQLAAYGVKRIYG' A
#
# COMPACT_ATOMS: atom_id res chain seq x y z
N MET A 1 7.89 -3.67 13.82
CA MET A 1 8.00 -4.69 12.75
C MET A 1 8.11 -3.94 11.45
N LYS A 2 9.32 -3.78 10.89
CA LYS A 2 9.42 -3.19 9.55
C LYS A 2 9.18 -4.30 8.55
N LYS A 3 8.40 -4.02 7.53
CA LYS A 3 8.22 -4.93 6.41
C LYS A 3 8.74 -4.20 5.18
N TRP A 4 9.21 -4.93 4.20
CA TRP A 4 9.72 -4.36 2.97
C TRP A 4 8.95 -4.96 1.81
N LYS A 5 8.34 -4.11 1.00
CA LYS A 5 7.58 -4.55 -0.17
C LYS A 5 8.39 -4.26 -1.43
N CYS A 6 8.65 -5.31 -2.21
CA CYS A 6 9.22 -5.16 -3.53
C CYS A 6 8.23 -4.38 -4.42
N SER A 7 8.68 -3.27 -5.00
CA SER A 7 7.87 -2.46 -5.92
C SER A 7 7.63 -3.16 -7.27
N VAL A 8 8.48 -4.12 -7.64
CA VAL A 8 8.43 -4.82 -8.94
C VAL A 8 7.41 -5.96 -8.94
N CYS A 9 7.48 -6.84 -7.94
CA CYS A 9 6.63 -8.05 -7.87
C CYS A 9 5.63 -8.04 -6.70
N GLY A 10 5.75 -7.09 -5.76
CA GLY A 10 4.89 -7.03 -4.57
C GLY A 10 5.29 -7.98 -3.45
N TYR A 11 6.43 -8.68 -3.53
CA TYR A 11 6.94 -9.55 -2.47
C TYR A 11 7.15 -8.79 -1.16
N ILE A 12 6.67 -9.35 -0.04
CA ILE A 12 6.78 -8.75 1.30
C ILE A 12 7.84 -9.52 2.10
N TYR A 13 8.95 -8.84 2.38
CA TYR A 13 10.01 -9.28 3.28
C TYR A 13 9.69 -8.83 4.71
N ASP A 14 9.74 -9.76 5.66
CA ASP A 14 9.30 -9.55 7.05
C ASP A 14 10.50 -9.83 7.97
N GLU A 15 11.20 -8.78 8.42
CA GLU A 15 12.47 -8.91 9.18
C GLU A 15 12.28 -9.61 10.54
N VAL A 16 11.05 -9.63 11.09
CA VAL A 16 10.74 -10.40 12.31
C VAL A 16 10.60 -11.89 12.03
N LYS A 17 10.13 -12.27 10.84
CA LYS A 17 9.96 -13.67 10.45
C LYS A 17 11.29 -14.31 10.08
N GLU A 18 12.16 -13.55 9.42
CA GLU A 18 13.50 -14.02 9.03
C GLU A 18 14.55 -13.80 10.14
N GLY A 19 14.28 -12.92 11.11
CA GLY A 19 15.21 -12.60 12.20
C GLY A 19 16.46 -11.84 11.74
N VAL A 20 16.53 -11.48 10.46
CA VAL A 20 17.61 -10.69 9.85
C VAL A 20 17.04 -9.33 9.43
N PRO A 21 17.55 -8.22 9.98
CA PRO A 21 17.08 -6.89 9.59
C PRO A 21 17.49 -6.61 8.15
N PHE A 22 16.60 -5.96 7.40
CA PHE A 22 16.83 -5.76 5.97
C PHE A 22 18.15 -5.03 5.69
N ASP A 23 18.53 -4.09 6.56
CA ASP A 23 19.78 -3.34 6.51
C ASP A 23 21.04 -4.23 6.54
N LYS A 24 21.00 -5.38 7.24
CA LYS A 24 22.12 -6.33 7.31
C LYS A 24 22.26 -7.28 6.12
N LEU A 25 21.31 -7.28 5.19
CA LEU A 25 21.45 -8.15 4.01
C LEU A 25 22.60 -7.68 3.12
N PRO A 26 23.39 -8.63 2.56
CA PRO A 26 24.47 -8.32 1.65
C PRO A 26 23.98 -7.50 0.45
N GLU A 27 24.87 -6.72 -0.14
CA GLU A 27 24.57 -5.85 -1.28
C GLU A 27 24.12 -6.63 -2.53
N ASP A 28 24.55 -7.89 -2.63
CA ASP A 28 24.18 -8.84 -3.68
C ASP A 28 22.78 -9.45 -3.47
N TRP A 29 22.07 -9.08 -2.40
CA TRP A 29 20.75 -9.63 -2.15
C TRP A 29 19.72 -9.06 -3.12
N THR A 30 19.11 -9.99 -3.86
CA THR A 30 18.02 -9.72 -4.80
C THR A 30 16.74 -10.42 -4.37
N CYS A 31 15.60 -9.83 -4.75
CA CYS A 31 14.29 -10.42 -4.48
C CYS A 31 14.20 -11.85 -5.04
N PRO A 32 13.85 -12.87 -4.24
CA PRO A 32 13.77 -14.26 -4.70
C PRO A 32 12.61 -14.52 -5.68
N GLN A 33 11.71 -13.56 -5.90
CA GLN A 33 10.62 -13.66 -6.86
C GLN A 33 10.91 -13.03 -8.22
N CYS A 34 11.72 -11.97 -8.27
CA CYS A 34 11.91 -11.21 -9.51
C CYS A 34 13.36 -10.81 -9.81
N GLY A 35 14.31 -11.10 -8.91
CA GLY A 35 15.70 -10.69 -9.07
C GLY A 35 15.94 -9.18 -8.92
N ALA A 36 14.93 -8.40 -8.52
CA ALA A 36 15.10 -6.96 -8.30
C ALA A 36 16.09 -6.70 -7.16
N PRO A 37 16.95 -5.66 -7.29
CA PRO A 37 17.91 -5.32 -6.25
C PRO A 37 17.21 -4.83 -4.99
N LYS A 38 17.93 -4.89 -3.86
CA LYS A 38 17.50 -4.36 -2.56
C LYS A 38 16.97 -2.91 -2.62
N SER A 39 17.52 -2.10 -3.53
CA SER A 39 17.09 -0.71 -3.78
C SER A 39 15.66 -0.57 -4.29
N ALA A 40 15.06 -1.63 -4.85
CA ALA A 40 13.69 -1.63 -5.36
C ALA A 40 12.64 -1.98 -4.28
N PHE A 41 13.07 -2.19 -3.03
CA PHE A 41 12.18 -2.45 -1.90
C PHE A 41 11.79 -1.16 -1.20
N ASN A 42 10.50 -1.00 -0.98
CA ASN A 42 9.94 0.09 -0.19
C ASN A 42 9.63 -0.39 1.22
N LEU A 43 10.05 0.38 2.22
CA LEU A 43 9.69 0.15 3.59
C LEU A 43 8.18 0.36 3.75
N ILE A 44 7.46 -0.70 4.11
CA ILE A 44 6.08 -0.61 4.59
C ILE A 44 6.16 -0.63 6.11
N GLU A 45 6.49 0.53 6.70
CA GLU A 45 6.15 0.79 8.08
C GLU A 45 4.63 0.86 8.15
N GLY A 46 4.02 -0.07 8.88
CA GLY A 46 2.58 -0.15 8.99
C GLY A 46 2.05 1.06 9.73
N GLU A 47 1.72 2.12 9.00
CA GLU A 47 0.49 2.90 9.09
C GLU A 47 0.49 3.96 7.98
N GLU A 48 0.27 3.52 6.75
CA GLU A 48 -0.32 4.38 5.74
C GLU A 48 -1.51 3.63 5.20
N THR A 49 -2.60 3.75 5.96
CA THR A 49 -3.91 4.07 5.43
C THR A 49 -3.97 3.89 3.91
N ILE A 50 -4.41 2.70 3.50
CA ILE A 50 -5.34 2.65 2.39
C ILE A 50 -6.62 3.34 2.91
N THR A 51 -6.55 4.66 3.15
CA THR A 51 -7.65 5.55 2.84
C THR A 51 -7.81 5.40 1.34
N ARG A 52 -8.50 4.31 0.98
CA ARG A 52 -9.46 4.28 -0.09
C ARG A 52 -10.03 5.67 -0.11
N ALA A 53 -9.58 6.49 -1.06
CA ALA A 53 -10.00 7.86 -1.20
C ALA A 53 -11.52 7.80 -1.36
N LYS A 54 -12.24 7.92 -0.24
CA LYS A 54 -13.71 7.99 -0.17
C LYS A 54 -14.15 9.39 -0.55
N THR A 55 -13.48 9.98 -1.53
CA THR A 55 -14.07 11.01 -2.35
C THR A 55 -14.19 10.43 -3.76
N SER A 56 -14.74 9.21 -3.83
CA SER A 56 -15.27 8.70 -5.08
C SER A 56 -16.25 9.73 -5.62
N VAL A 57 -16.33 9.84 -6.94
CA VAL A 57 -17.31 10.69 -7.61
C VAL A 57 -18.72 10.48 -7.04
N ALA A 58 -19.04 9.25 -6.59
CA ALA A 58 -20.28 8.93 -5.88
C ALA A 58 -20.52 9.79 -4.62
N ASP A 59 -19.50 10.06 -3.80
CA ASP A 59 -19.62 10.82 -2.55
C ASP A 59 -19.89 12.31 -2.83
N LYS A 60 -19.17 12.89 -3.80
CA LYS A 60 -19.41 14.26 -4.28
C LYS A 60 -20.79 14.41 -4.95
N ILE A 61 -21.24 13.38 -5.68
CA ILE A 61 -22.57 13.39 -6.31
C ILE A 61 -23.67 13.39 -5.24
N VAL A 62 -23.54 12.57 -4.19
CA VAL A 62 -24.51 12.53 -3.08
C VAL A 62 -24.58 13.88 -2.36
N GLU A 63 -23.43 14.54 -2.14
CA GLU A 63 -23.40 15.85 -1.49
C GLU A 63 -24.05 16.96 -2.33
N GLN A 64 -23.79 16.99 -3.64
CA GLN A 64 -24.46 17.93 -4.55
C GLN A 64 -25.97 17.68 -4.62
N LEU A 65 -26.40 16.43 -4.77
CA LEU A 65 -27.82 16.07 -4.83
C LEU A 65 -28.55 16.43 -3.54
N ALA A 66 -27.90 16.26 -2.37
CA ALA A 66 -28.44 16.71 -1.10
C ALA A 66 -28.59 18.24 -1.02
N ALA A 67 -27.65 19.01 -1.56
CA ALA A 67 -27.74 20.47 -1.64
C ALA A 67 -28.89 20.94 -2.57
N TYR A 68 -29.19 20.17 -3.62
CA TYR A 68 -30.36 20.38 -4.49
C TYR A 68 -31.67 19.80 -3.89
N GLY A 69 -31.66 19.32 -2.64
CA GLY A 69 -32.84 18.86 -1.92
C GLY A 69 -33.32 17.46 -2.31
N VAL A 70 -32.50 16.68 -3.02
CA VAL A 70 -32.85 15.32 -3.45
C VAL A 70 -32.73 14.37 -2.26
N LYS A 71 -33.86 14.06 -1.64
CA LYS A 71 -33.94 13.27 -0.40
C LYS A 71 -33.91 11.75 -0.62
N ARG A 72 -34.13 11.24 -1.85
CA ARG A 72 -34.06 9.81 -2.19
C ARG A 72 -33.61 9.60 -3.64
N ILE A 73 -32.53 8.84 -3.82
CA ILE A 73 -32.17 8.21 -5.09
C ILE A 73 -32.66 6.77 -5.02
N TYR A 74 -33.59 6.38 -5.88
CA TYR A 74 -33.88 4.97 -6.15
C TYR A 74 -32.91 4.55 -7.26
N GLY A 75 -32.11 3.51 -6.99
CA GLY A 75 -31.05 3.02 -7.87
C GLY A 75 -31.55 2.39 -9.15
#